data_AF-A0A350QKJ9-F1
#
_entry.id   AF-A0A350QKJ9-F1
#
_cell.length_a   1.000
_cell.length_b   1.000
_cell.length_c   1.000
_cell.angle_alpha   90.00
_cell.angle_beta   90.00
_cell.angle_gamma   90.00
#
_symmetry.space_group_name_H-M   'P 1'
#
loop_
_entity.id
_entity.type
_entity.pdbx_description
1 polymer ?
#
loop_
_entity_poly.entity_id
_entity_poly.type
_entity_poly.pdbx_seq_one_letter_code
_entity_poly.pdbx_strand_id
1 'polypeptide(L)'
;ADLDLLEFVATQVAVSIERQQILARLKHHALYDQLTSLPNRELFQDRIHSAMIRAEREQASLALLYVDLDKFKHINDSFGHNVGDELLQQTAQRLLKSIRQTDTAARFGGDE
;
A
#
# COMPACT_ATOMS: atom_id res chain seq x y z
N ALA A 1 7.50 -24.37 39.80
CA ALA A 1 6.76 -23.15 40.20
C ALA A 1 7.22 -21.95 39.38
N ASP A 2 8.42 -21.40 39.62
CA ASP A 2 8.90 -20.24 38.83
C ASP A 2 9.23 -20.56 37.38
N LEU A 3 9.77 -21.75 37.11
CA LEU A 3 10.06 -22.19 35.73
C LEU A 3 8.76 -22.41 34.91
N ASP A 4 7.76 -23.04 35.52
CA ASP A 4 6.46 -23.29 34.87
C ASP A 4 5.70 -21.98 34.62
N LEU A 5 5.80 -21.02 35.55
CA LEU A 5 5.25 -19.68 35.36
C LEU A 5 5.95 -18.94 34.22
N LEU A 6 7.29 -19.04 34.13
CA LEU A 6 8.06 -18.44 33.05
C LEU A 6 7.68 -19.04 31.69
N GLU A 7 7.54 -20.37 31.60
CA GLU A 7 7.14 -21.07 30.38
C GLU A 7 5.71 -20.68 29.96
N PHE A 8 4.78 -20.58 30.91
CA PHE A 8 3.42 -20.11 30.67
C PHE A 8 3.41 -18.67 30.13
N VAL A 9 4.13 -17.75 30.77
CA VAL A 9 4.20 -16.34 30.35
C VAL A 9 4.87 -16.22 28.98
N ALA A 10 5.96 -16.94 28.73
CA ALA A 10 6.65 -16.93 27.45
C ALA A 10 5.71 -17.40 26.32
N THR A 11 4.94 -18.46 26.56
CA THR A 11 3.94 -18.97 25.61
C THR A 11 2.85 -17.94 25.34
N GLN A 12 2.31 -17.28 26.38
CA GLN A 12 1.28 -16.25 26.22
C GLN A 12 1.79 -15.02 25.44
N VAL A 13 3.03 -14.61 25.70
CA VAL A 13 3.68 -13.51 24.96
C VAL A 13 3.88 -13.89 23.49
N ALA A 14 4.39 -15.10 23.22
CA ALA A 14 4.59 -15.59 21.85
C ALA A 14 3.28 -15.59 21.04
N VAL A 15 2.20 -16.14 21.60
CA VAL A 15 0.87 -16.15 20.97
C VAL A 15 0.35 -14.73 20.73
N SER A 16 0.55 -13.82 21.68
CA SER A 16 0.12 -12.42 21.56
C SER A 16 0.88 -11.69 20.44
N ILE A 17 2.19 -11.93 20.30
CA ILE A 17 3.02 -11.39 19.22
C ILE A 17 2.56 -11.92 17.87
N GLU A 18 2.37 -13.24 17.74
CA GLU A 18 1.90 -13.85 16.50
C GLU A 18 0.54 -13.28 16.06
N ARG A 19 -0.40 -13.15 17.01
CA ARG A 19 -1.69 -12.54 16.76
C ARG A 19 -1.56 -11.10 16.27
N GLN A 20 -0.69 -10.29 16.89
CA GLN A 20 -0.45 -8.91 16.44
C GLN A 20 0.13 -8.85 15.03
N GLN A 21 1.07 -9.75 14.69
CA GLN A 21 1.65 -9.82 13.35
C GLN A 21 0.61 -10.17 12.29
N ILE A 22 -0.26 -11.15 12.57
CA ILE A 22 -1.35 -11.54 11.66
C ILE A 22 -2.29 -10.35 11.45
N LEU A 23 -2.71 -9.67 12.52
CA LEU A 23 -3.59 -8.49 12.41
C LEU A 23 -2.93 -7.35 11.63
N ALA A 24 -1.64 -7.08 11.85
CA ALA A 24 -0.89 -6.08 11.11
C ALA A 24 -0.83 -6.42 9.62
N ARG A 25 -0.58 -7.70 9.28
CA ARG A 25 -0.56 -8.17 7.89
C ARG A 25 -1.92 -8.09 7.23
N LEU A 26 -2.99 -8.49 7.93
CA LEU A 26 -4.37 -8.35 7.44
C LEU A 26 -4.71 -6.89 7.16
N LYS A 27 -4.36 -5.99 8.08
CA LYS A 27 -4.55 -4.56 7.89
C LYS A 27 -3.75 -4.03 6.70
N HIS A 28 -2.50 -4.47 6.53
CA HIS A 28 -1.71 -4.11 5.36
C HIS A 28 -2.36 -4.63 4.07
N HIS A 29 -2.83 -5.88 4.05
CA HIS A 29 -3.49 -6.45 2.88
C HIS A 29 -4.80 -5.75 2.53
N ALA A 30 -5.54 -5.26 3.52
CA ALA A 30 -6.77 -4.51 3.31
C ALA A 30 -6.54 -3.10 2.73
N LEU A 31 -5.35 -2.51 2.95
CA LEU A 31 -5.08 -1.10 2.63
C LEU A 31 -4.04 -0.90 1.51
N TYR A 32 -3.32 -1.94 1.12
CA TYR A 32 -2.25 -1.86 0.13
C TYR A 32 -2.46 -2.88 -0.99
N ASP A 33 -2.17 -2.44 -2.22
CA ASP A 33 -2.08 -3.32 -3.38
C ASP A 33 -0.93 -4.32 -3.20
N GLN A 34 -1.21 -5.60 -3.40
CA GLN A 34 -0.24 -6.66 -3.11
C GLN A 34 0.89 -6.73 -4.13
N LEU A 35 0.64 -6.27 -5.36
CA LEU A 35 1.63 -6.33 -6.42
C LEU A 35 2.65 -5.19 -6.31
N THR A 36 2.16 -3.97 -6.11
CA THR A 36 2.98 -2.75 -6.14
C THR A 36 3.36 -2.23 -4.77
N SER A 37 2.71 -2.71 -3.70
CA SER A 37 2.80 -2.18 -2.33
C SER A 37 2.39 -0.71 -2.20
N LEU A 38 1.74 -0.13 -3.22
CA LEU A 38 1.13 1.19 -3.11
C LEU A 38 -0.17 1.09 -2.29
N PRO A 39 -0.58 2.18 -1.62
CA PRO A 39 -1.95 2.35 -1.17
C PRO A 39 -2.95 1.89 -2.22
N ASN A 40 -3.92 1.09 -1.81
CA ASN A 40 -5.03 0.73 -2.68
C ASN A 40 -6.09 1.86 -2.70
N ARG A 41 -7.17 1.62 -3.42
CA ARG A 41 -8.31 2.55 -3.52
C ARG A 41 -8.89 2.97 -2.17
N GLU A 42 -8.97 2.06 -1.20
CA GLU A 42 -9.51 2.36 0.14
C GLU A 42 -8.59 3.32 0.91
N LEU A 43 -7.29 3.01 0.97
CA LEU A 43 -6.33 3.89 1.65
C LEU A 43 -6.14 5.23 0.91
N PHE A 44 -6.27 5.25 -0.42
CA PHE A 44 -6.28 6.49 -1.19
C PHE A 44 -7.43 7.42 -0.79
N GLN A 45 -8.64 6.88 -0.62
CA GLN A 45 -9.82 7.67 -0.23
C GLN A 45 -9.64 8.33 1.14
N ASP A 46 -9.08 7.60 2.11
CA ASP A 46 -8.74 8.14 3.42
C ASP A 46 -7.71 9.28 3.32
N ARG A 47 -6.65 9.07 2.52
CA ARG A 47 -5.56 10.03 2.37
C ARG A 47 -5.98 11.28 1.62
N ILE A 48 -6.77 11.18 0.55
CA ILE A 48 -7.24 12.36 -0.19
C ILE A 48 -8.20 13.18 0.67
N HIS A 49 -9.05 12.54 1.48
CA HIS A 49 -9.89 13.24 2.44
C HIS A 49 -9.06 14.04 3.46
N SER A 50 -8.04 13.40 4.04
CA SER A 50 -7.09 14.05 4.94
C SER A 50 -6.32 15.20 4.26
N ALA A 51 -5.92 15.03 3.00
CA ALA A 51 -5.20 16.05 2.23
C ALA A 51 -6.09 17.25 1.91
N MET A 52 -7.38 17.05 1.62
CA MET A 52 -8.35 18.14 1.42
C MET A 52 -8.53 18.99 2.67
N ILE A 53 -8.77 18.35 3.83
CA ILE A 53 -8.90 19.06 5.12
C ILE A 53 -7.63 19.86 5.43
N ARG A 54 -6.46 19.27 5.17
CA ARG A 54 -5.18 19.93 5.38
C ARG A 54 -5.02 21.16 4.48
N ALA A 55 -5.33 21.03 3.19
CA ALA A 55 -5.22 22.09 2.21
C ALA A 55 -6.13 23.28 2.57
N GLU A 56 -7.36 23.02 3.01
CA GLU A 56 -8.30 24.04 3.50
C GLU A 56 -7.74 24.80 4.70
N ARG A 57 -7.23 24.07 5.71
CA ARG A 57 -6.66 24.67 6.92
C ARG A 57 -5.41 25.50 6.63
N GLU A 58 -4.55 25.03 5.73
CA GLU A 58 -3.27 25.67 5.39
C GLU A 58 -3.42 26.73 4.29
N GLN A 59 -4.62 26.94 3.75
CA GLN A 59 -4.88 27.80 2.58
C GLN A 59 -3.95 27.45 1.40
N ALA A 60 -3.69 26.16 1.24
CA ALA A 60 -2.81 25.61 0.22
C ALA A 60 -3.61 24.97 -0.92
N SER A 61 -3.00 24.82 -2.08
CA SER A 61 -3.59 24.09 -3.20
C SER A 61 -3.31 22.59 -3.09
N LEU A 62 -4.31 21.78 -3.41
CA LEU A 62 -4.19 20.34 -3.61
C LEU A 62 -4.34 20.03 -5.10
N ALA A 63 -3.51 19.13 -5.61
CA ALA A 63 -3.63 18.60 -6.97
C ALA A 63 -3.84 17.08 -6.92
N LEU A 64 -4.68 16.57 -7.80
CA LEU A 64 -4.86 15.14 -8.04
C LEU A 64 -4.42 14.85 -9.47
N LEU A 65 -3.53 13.89 -9.64
CA LEU A 65 -3.12 13.36 -10.93
C LEU A 65 -3.64 11.93 -11.06
N TYR A 66 -4.30 11.64 -12.18
CA TYR A 66 -4.71 10.29 -12.56
C TYR A 66 -3.84 9.85 -13.74
N VAL A 67 -3.19 8.70 -13.62
CA VAL A 67 -2.22 8.18 -14.59
C VAL A 67 -2.66 6.80 -15.03
N ASP A 68 -2.71 6.58 -16.33
CA ASP A 68 -2.97 5.27 -16.94
C ASP A 68 -1.74 4.83 -17.74
N LEU A 69 -1.41 3.54 -17.70
CA LEU A 69 -0.29 3.00 -18.46
C LEU A 69 -0.70 2.71 -19.91
N ASP A 70 -0.30 3.61 -20.81
CA ASP A 70 -0.54 3.47 -22.24
C ASP A 70 -0.16 2.07 -22.77
N LYS A 71 -1.13 1.42 -23.42
CA LYS A 71 -0.98 0.10 -24.07
C LYS A 71 -0.56 -1.02 -23.11
N PHE A 72 -0.86 -0.92 -21.82
CA PHE A 72 -0.56 -1.98 -20.85
C PHE A 72 -1.09 -3.36 -21.28
N LYS A 73 -2.33 -3.41 -21.78
CA LYS A 73 -2.93 -4.63 -22.33
C LYS A 73 -2.10 -5.26 -23.45
N HIS A 74 -1.55 -4.46 -24.37
CA HIS A 74 -0.71 -4.99 -25.46
C HIS A 74 0.56 -5.66 -24.92
N ILE A 75 1.12 -5.15 -23.83
CA ILE A 75 2.28 -5.77 -23.16
C ILE A 75 1.88 -7.12 -22.56
N ASN A 76 0.74 -7.18 -21.85
CA ASN A 76 0.21 -8.45 -21.33
C ASN A 76 -0.04 -9.47 -22.45
N ASP A 77 -0.67 -9.04 -23.54
CA ASP A 77 -1.03 -9.93 -24.66
C ASP A 77 0.22 -10.42 -25.44
N SER A 78 1.28 -9.60 -25.52
CA SER A 78 2.50 -9.91 -26.27
C SER A 78 3.56 -10.66 -25.46
N PHE A 79 3.66 -10.38 -24.16
CA PHE A 79 4.76 -10.85 -23.31
C PHE A 79 4.29 -11.62 -22.06
N GLY A 80 2.98 -11.72 -21.86
CA GLY A 80 2.36 -12.41 -20.73
C GLY A 80 2.21 -11.54 -19.48
N HIS A 81 1.29 -11.95 -18.60
CA HIS A 81 0.93 -11.20 -17.39
C HIS A 81 2.09 -10.98 -16.42
N ASN A 82 3.03 -11.92 -16.31
CA ASN A 82 4.20 -11.75 -15.43
C ASN A 82 5.04 -10.52 -15.82
N VAL A 83 5.17 -10.25 -17.13
CA VAL A 83 5.90 -9.07 -17.62
C VAL A 83 5.11 -7.79 -17.36
N GLY A 84 3.79 -7.83 -17.47
CA GLY A 84 2.93 -6.73 -17.05
C GLY A 84 3.04 -6.43 -15.56
N ASP A 85 3.08 -7.47 -14.73
CA ASP A 85 3.24 -7.34 -13.29
C ASP A 85 4.58 -6.68 -12.91
N GLU A 86 5.67 -7.10 -13.56
CA GLU A 86 6.98 -6.46 -13.42
C GLU A 86 6.96 -4.98 -13.85
N LEU A 87 6.26 -4.67 -14.95
CA LEU A 87 6.10 -3.29 -15.42
C LEU A 87 5.35 -2.43 -14.40
N LEU A 88 4.27 -2.95 -13.81
CA LEU A 88 3.51 -2.25 -12.77
C LEU A 88 4.37 -1.98 -11.53
N GLN A 89 5.15 -2.97 -11.09
CA GLN A 89 6.08 -2.83 -9.96
C GLN A 89 7.13 -1.76 -10.24
N GLN A 90 7.74 -1.76 -11.43
CA GLN A 90 8.73 -0.75 -11.80
C GLN A 90 8.11 0.64 -11.93
N THR A 91 6.90 0.74 -12.47
CA THR A 91 6.16 2.00 -12.58
C THR A 91 5.89 2.59 -11.19
N ALA A 92 5.39 1.79 -10.26
CA ALA A 92 5.17 2.20 -8.88
C ALA A 92 6.45 2.72 -8.22
N GLN A 93 7.57 2.01 -8.37
CA GLN A 93 8.87 2.46 -7.85
C GLN A 93 9.34 3.78 -8.47
N ARG A 94 9.12 3.98 -9.78
CA ARG A 94 9.48 5.23 -10.47
C ARG A 94 8.60 6.40 -10.01
N LEU A 95 7.30 6.17 -9.82
CA LEU A 95 6.38 7.17 -9.29
C LEU A 95 6.79 7.61 -7.88
N LEU A 96 7.07 6.66 -6.99
CA LEU A 96 7.53 6.96 -5.62
C LEU A 96 8.83 7.77 -5.58
N LYS A 97 9.74 7.56 -6.53
CA LYS A 97 10.97 8.36 -6.68
C LYS A 97 10.74 9.76 -7.25
N SER A 98 9.61 9.97 -7.91
CA SER A 98 9.28 11.23 -8.60
C SER A 98 8.41 12.16 -7.75
N ILE A 99 7.88 11.67 -6.63
CA ILE A 99 7.04 12.44 -5.71
C ILE A 99 7.75 12.69 -4.38
N ARG A 100 7.25 13.64 -3.60
CA ARG A 100 7.78 13.94 -2.26
C ARG A 100 7.24 12.93 -1.25
N GLN A 101 7.91 12.82 -0.10
CA GLN A 101 7.47 11.95 0.99
C GLN A 101 6.06 12.29 1.54
N THR A 102 5.65 13.56 1.40
CA THR A 102 4.32 14.03 1.82
C THR A 102 3.21 13.67 0.84
N ASP A 103 3.57 13.29 -0.38
CA ASP A 103 2.62 13.00 -1.44
C ASP A 103 2.16 11.53 -1.32
N THR A 104 1.05 11.21 -1.97
CA THR A 104 0.51 9.85 -2.00
C THR A 104 0.40 9.38 -3.44
N ALA A 105 1.14 8.33 -3.79
CA ALA A 105 0.84 7.48 -4.93
C ALA A 105 -0.06 6.33 -4.46
N ALA A 106 -1.04 5.94 -5.27
CA ALA A 106 -1.92 4.82 -5.01
C ALA A 106 -2.15 4.07 -6.33
N ARG A 107 -2.43 2.77 -6.25
CA ARG A 107 -2.94 2.00 -7.38
C ARG A 107 -4.46 1.92 -7.23
N PHE A 108 -5.17 2.55 -8.16
CA PHE A 108 -6.61 2.70 -8.12
C PHE A 108 -7.34 1.58 -8.90
N GLY A 109 -6.69 1.06 -9.96
CA GLY A 109 -7.22 0.07 -10.89
C GLY A 109 -6.18 -0.98 -11.31
N GLY A 110 -6.43 -1.63 -12.45
CA GLY A 110 -5.50 -2.64 -12.99
C GLY A 110 -4.18 -2.00 -13.44
N ASP A 111 -4.28 -0.99 -14.28
CA ASP A 111 -3.21 -0.20 -14.89
C ASP A 111 -3.18 1.26 -14.41
N GLU A 112 -4.03 1.58 -13.43
CA GLU A 112 -4.29 2.93 -12.90
C GLU A 112 -3.86 3.07 -11.43
#